data_AF-A0A7R8WZB1-F1
#
_entry.id   AF-A0A7R8WZB1-F1
#
_cell.length_a   1.000
_cell.length_b   1.000
_cell.length_c   1.000
_cell.angle_alpha   90.00
_cell.angle_beta   90.00
_cell.angle_gamma   90.00
#
_symmetry.space_group_name_H-M   'P 1'
#
loop_
_entity.id
_entity.type
_entity.pdbx_description
1 polymer ?
#
loop_
_entity_poly.entity_id
_entity_poly.type
_entity_poly.pdbx_seq_one_letter_code
_entity_poly.pdbx_strand_id
1 'polypeptide(L)'
;SISDALGDHVLTRIVNFCLRYIADLDIPKKRGTFIEYRKAQLNISPVGRNCSQAEREEFNAFDKEHKVREKFVQALQKEFTDVPLEFAIGGQISIDAYPVGWDK
;
A
#
# COMPACT_ATOMS: atom_id res chain seq x y z
N SER A 1 -6.03 -15.15 -10.01
CA SER A 1 -5.25 -14.50 -8.95
C SER A 1 -4.93 -13.08 -9.39
N ILE A 2 -4.40 -12.21 -8.53
CA ILE A 2 -4.10 -10.82 -8.96
C ILE A 2 -3.08 -10.78 -10.12
N SER A 3 -2.10 -11.69 -10.16
CA SER A 3 -1.19 -11.84 -11.32
C SER A 3 -1.90 -12.22 -12.60
N ASP A 4 -2.89 -13.11 -12.53
CA ASP A 4 -3.66 -13.50 -13.72
C ASP A 4 -4.53 -12.34 -14.25
N ALA A 5 -4.99 -11.46 -13.36
CA ALA A 5 -5.86 -10.34 -13.71
C ALA A 5 -5.08 -9.14 -14.26
N LEU A 6 -3.89 -8.85 -13.72
CA LEU A 6 -3.12 -7.63 -14.04
C LEU A 6 -1.88 -7.90 -14.89
N GLY A 7 -1.33 -9.10 -14.83
CA GLY A 7 -0.05 -9.46 -15.43
C GLY A 7 1.16 -8.89 -14.70
N ASP A 8 2.31 -9.56 -14.86
CA ASP A 8 3.55 -9.25 -14.15
C ASP A 8 4.11 -7.85 -14.48
N HIS A 9 3.87 -7.35 -15.68
CA HIS A 9 4.30 -6.01 -16.08
C HIS A 9 3.65 -4.92 -15.21
N VAL A 10 2.32 -5.02 -15.02
CA VAL A 10 1.57 -4.08 -14.17
C VAL A 10 1.97 -4.24 -12.71
N LEU A 11 2.05 -5.48 -12.22
CA LEU A 11 2.48 -5.75 -10.84
C LEU A 11 3.87 -5.18 -10.54
N THR A 12 4.82 -5.34 -11.46
CA THR A 12 6.17 -4.79 -11.32
C THR A 12 6.15 -3.26 -11.30
N ARG A 13 5.31 -2.60 -12.11
CA ARG A 13 5.12 -1.14 -12.06
C ARG A 13 4.60 -0.68 -10.69
N ILE A 14 3.56 -1.34 -10.16
CA ILE A 14 3.00 -1.04 -8.83
C ILE A 14 4.06 -1.20 -7.75
N VAL A 15 4.77 -2.33 -7.73
CA VAL A 15 5.82 -2.61 -6.75
C VAL A 15 6.91 -1.55 -6.81
N ASN A 16 7.41 -1.22 -8.00
CA ASN A 16 8.46 -0.21 -8.18
C ASN A 16 8.01 1.18 -7.70
N PHE A 17 6.79 1.58 -8.03
CA PHE A 17 6.23 2.85 -7.54
C PHE A 17 6.14 2.87 -6.03
N CYS A 18 5.55 1.83 -5.43
CA CYS A 18 5.39 1.72 -3.98
C CYS A 18 6.74 1.73 -3.25
N LEU A 19 7.74 1.01 -3.74
CA LEU A 19 9.07 0.97 -3.12
C LEU A 19 9.76 2.34 -3.14
N ARG A 20 9.70 3.06 -4.27
CA ARG A 20 10.26 4.42 -4.38
C ARG A 20 9.52 5.39 -3.47
N TYR A 21 8.19 5.36 -3.50
CA TYR A 21 7.36 6.23 -2.66
C TYR A 21 7.64 6.00 -1.17
N ILE A 22 7.69 4.73 -0.73
CA ILE A 22 8.00 4.38 0.66
C ILE A 22 9.42 4.77 1.04
N ALA A 23 10.39 4.69 0.13
CA ALA A 23 11.77 5.12 0.41
C ALA A 23 11.83 6.59 0.83
N ASP A 24 11.07 7.45 0.14
CA ASP A 24 11.07 8.90 0.37
C ASP A 24 10.11 9.37 1.48
N LEU A 25 9.29 8.47 2.05
CA LEU A 25 8.39 8.83 3.15
C LEU A 25 9.16 9.25 4.42
N ASP A 26 8.82 10.43 4.94
CA ASP A 26 9.25 10.89 6.25
C ASP A 26 8.25 10.42 7.32
N ILE A 27 8.56 9.28 7.94
CA ILE A 27 7.75 8.67 8.99
C ILE A 27 8.68 8.20 10.12
N PRO A 28 8.20 8.15 11.39
CA PRO A 28 9.07 7.89 12.53
C PRO A 28 9.83 6.56 12.47
N LYS A 29 9.22 5.54 11.87
CA LYS A 29 9.74 4.16 11.84
C LYS A 29 9.44 3.51 10.50
N LYS A 30 10.43 2.76 10.00
CA LYS A 30 10.30 1.78 8.93
C LYS A 30 10.80 0.43 9.43
N ARG A 31 10.10 -0.65 9.10
CA ARG A 31 10.45 -2.03 9.49
C ARG A 31 10.68 -2.86 8.24
N GLY A 32 9.88 -3.90 8.02
CA GLY A 32 9.98 -4.79 6.87
C GLY A 32 8.61 -5.30 6.46
N THR A 33 8.55 -5.98 5.32
CA THR A 33 7.30 -6.40 4.67
C THR A 33 6.43 -5.17 4.33
N PHE A 34 7.00 -4.28 3.50
CA PHE A 34 6.34 -3.08 2.99
C PHE A 34 5.29 -3.40 1.93
N ILE A 35 5.51 -4.47 1.17
CA ILE A 35 4.60 -4.96 0.15
C ILE A 35 4.48 -6.46 0.38
N GLU A 36 3.26 -6.93 0.58
CA GLU A 36 2.92 -8.34 0.78
C GLU A 36 2.01 -8.77 -0.36
N TYR A 37 2.46 -9.74 -1.14
CA TYR A 37 1.67 -10.34 -2.19
C TYR A 37 0.65 -11.32 -1.60
N ARG A 38 -0.62 -11.20 -1.98
CA ARG A 38 -1.68 -12.14 -1.62
C ARG A 38 -2.40 -12.61 -2.88
N LYS A 39 -3.21 -13.66 -2.75
CA LYS A 39 -3.92 -14.27 -3.90
C LYS A 39 -4.79 -13.27 -4.67
N ALA A 40 -5.45 -12.35 -3.96
CA ALA A 40 -6.44 -11.43 -4.53
C ALA A 40 -6.01 -9.95 -4.53
N GLN A 41 -4.96 -9.59 -3.80
CA GLN A 41 -4.57 -8.20 -3.58
C GLN A 41 -3.08 -8.08 -3.27
N LEU A 42 -2.54 -6.87 -3.40
CA LEU A 42 -1.30 -6.47 -2.74
C LEU A 42 -1.65 -5.72 -1.45
N ASN A 43 -1.01 -6.07 -0.34
CA ASN A 43 -1.07 -5.26 0.88
C ASN A 43 0.20 -4.41 0.97
N ILE A 44 0.04 -3.10 1.02
CA ILE A 44 1.10 -2.09 1.05
C ILE A 44 1.09 -1.43 2.42
N SER A 45 2.20 -1.46 3.16
CA SER A 45 2.32 -0.91 4.51
C SER A 45 3.51 0.04 4.58
N PRO A 46 3.31 1.36 4.75
CA PRO A 46 4.41 2.33 4.83
C PRO A 46 5.40 2.06 5.97
N VAL A 47 4.90 1.70 7.15
CA VAL A 47 5.73 1.32 8.32
C VAL A 47 6.30 -0.10 8.19
N GLY A 48 5.70 -0.94 7.35
CA GLY A 48 6.02 -2.36 7.18
C GLY A 48 5.26 -3.27 8.16
N ARG A 49 4.78 -4.42 7.71
CA ARG A 49 3.93 -5.33 8.53
C ARG A 49 4.68 -6.00 9.69
N ASN A 50 6.00 -6.06 9.65
CA ASN A 50 6.83 -6.62 10.71
C ASN A 50 6.98 -5.69 11.94
N CYS A 51 6.26 -4.56 11.98
CA CYS A 51 6.19 -3.71 13.16
C CYS A 51 5.47 -4.38 14.34
N SER A 52 5.87 -4.01 15.55
CA SER A 52 5.21 -4.45 16.78
C SER A 52 3.83 -3.80 16.94
N GLN A 53 3.01 -4.30 17.87
CA GLN A 53 1.69 -3.71 18.13
C GLN A 53 1.79 -2.25 18.59
N ALA A 54 2.76 -1.92 19.45
CA ALA A 54 2.99 -0.54 19.89
C ALA A 54 3.38 0.37 18.72
N GLU A 55 4.21 -0.13 17.80
CA GLU A 55 4.59 0.62 16.59
C GLU A 55 3.43 0.79 15.61
N ARG A 56 2.49 -0.17 15.54
CA ARG A 56 1.25 -0.05 14.76
C ARG A 56 0.39 1.09 15.29
N GLU A 57 0.24 1.17 16.61
CA GLU A 57 -0.55 2.21 17.27
C GLU A 57 0.07 3.59 17.09
N GLU A 58 1.38 3.70 17.25
CA GLU A 58 2.16 4.92 17.00
C GLU A 58 2.01 5.38 15.55
N PHE A 59 2.21 4.47 14.58
CA PHE A 59 2.03 4.80 13.17
C PHE A 59 0.59 5.22 12.86
N ASN A 60 -0.41 4.54 13.43
CA ASN A 60 -1.81 4.88 13.18
C ASN A 60 -2.20 6.25 13.77
N ALA A 61 -1.62 6.62 14.92
CA ALA A 61 -1.78 7.97 15.48
C ALA A 61 -1.12 9.02 14.57
N PHE A 62 0.13 8.78 14.16
CA PHE A 62 0.86 9.65 13.23
C PHE A 62 0.13 9.80 11.89
N ASP A 63 -0.36 8.71 11.32
CA ASP A 63 -1.07 8.70 10.05
C ASP A 63 -2.39 9.48 10.10
N LYS A 64 -3.11 9.47 11.24
CA LYS A 64 -4.34 10.26 11.41
C LYS A 64 -4.08 11.77 11.33
N GLU A 65 -2.93 12.22 11.82
CA GLU A 65 -2.50 13.62 11.81
C GLU A 65 -1.91 14.01 10.45
N HIS A 66 -0.97 13.21 9.94
CA HIS A 66 -0.18 13.56 8.75
C HIS A 66 -0.78 13.06 7.42
N LYS A 67 -1.81 12.20 7.48
CA LYS A 67 -2.53 11.62 6.34
C LYS A 67 -1.62 10.87 5.37
N VAL A 68 -0.66 10.12 5.89
CA VAL A 68 0.38 9.42 5.09
C VAL A 68 -0.27 8.47 4.08
N ARG A 69 -1.15 7.58 4.53
CA ARG A 69 -1.80 6.58 3.67
C ARG A 69 -2.79 7.20 2.70
N GLU A 70 -3.51 8.24 3.10
CA GLU A 70 -4.44 8.95 2.22
C GLU A 70 -3.70 9.62 1.04
N LYS A 71 -2.61 10.35 1.33
CA LYS A 71 -1.76 10.94 0.29
C LYS A 71 -1.13 9.88 -0.60
N PHE A 72 -0.77 8.73 -0.04
CA PHE A 72 -0.23 7.62 -0.81
C PHE A 72 -1.28 7.01 -1.74
N VAL A 73 -2.53 6.80 -1.27
CA VAL A 73 -3.65 6.36 -2.12
C VAL A 73 -3.89 7.36 -3.25
N GLN A 74 -3.92 8.66 -2.97
CA GLN A 74 -4.08 9.68 -4.02
C GLN A 74 -2.96 9.63 -5.06
N ALA A 75 -1.71 9.43 -4.62
CA ALA A 75 -0.57 9.29 -5.52
C ALA A 75 -0.68 8.02 -6.39
N LEU A 76 -1.11 6.90 -5.81
CA LEU A 76 -1.36 5.65 -6.53
C LEU A 76 -2.48 5.81 -7.57
N GLN A 77 -3.61 6.41 -7.18
CA GLN A 77 -4.73 6.66 -8.08
C GLN A 77 -4.34 7.56 -9.26
N LYS A 78 -3.46 8.54 -9.02
CA LYS A 78 -2.94 9.42 -10.07
C LYS A 78 -1.96 8.72 -11.01
N GLU A 79 -1.12 7.83 -10.49
CA GLU A 79 -0.12 7.11 -11.28
C GLU A 79 -0.74 6.01 -12.16
N PHE A 80 -1.75 5.30 -11.65
CA PHE A 80 -2.30 4.09 -12.27
C PHE A 80 -3.68 4.31 -12.90
N THR A 81 -3.95 5.49 -13.46
CA THR A 81 -5.23 5.77 -14.14
C THR A 81 -5.48 4.90 -15.38
N ASP A 82 -4.43 4.30 -15.92
CA ASP A 82 -4.45 3.40 -17.08
C ASP A 82 -4.78 1.94 -16.72
N VAL A 83 -4.90 1.61 -15.43
CA VAL A 83 -5.10 0.24 -14.94
C VAL A 83 -6.38 0.18 -14.09
N PRO A 84 -7.24 -0.85 -14.26
CA PRO A 84 -8.46 -0.98 -13.47
C PRO A 84 -8.15 -1.46 -12.04
N LEU A 85 -7.62 -0.58 -11.21
CA LEU A 85 -7.24 -0.82 -9.81
C LEU A 85 -8.06 0.04 -8.85
N GLU A 86 -8.33 -0.54 -7.69
CA GLU A 86 -8.80 0.16 -6.51
C GLU A 86 -7.77 0.09 -5.40
N PHE A 87 -7.72 1.17 -4.61
CA PHE A 87 -6.81 1.31 -3.49
C PHE A 87 -7.63 1.70 -2.25
N ALA A 88 -7.60 0.87 -1.22
CA ALA A 88 -8.37 1.08 0.01
C ALA A 88 -7.47 1.10 1.24
N ILE A 89 -7.68 2.06 2.14
CA ILE A 89 -6.97 2.05 3.43
C ILE A 89 -7.50 0.89 4.29
N GLY A 90 -6.61 -0.02 4.66
CA GLY A 90 -6.90 -1.22 5.44
C GLY A 90 -6.29 -1.18 6.84
N GLY A 91 -7.14 -1.28 7.86
CA GLY A 91 -6.72 -1.38 9.26
C GLY A 91 -5.87 -0.19 9.74
N GLN A 92 -4.87 -0.47 10.59
CA GLN A 92 -4.05 0.56 11.24
C GLN A 92 -2.85 1.03 10.41
N ILE A 93 -2.33 0.20 9.50
CA ILE A 93 -1.01 0.45 8.90
C ILE A 93 -0.93 0.28 7.39
N SER A 94 -1.97 -0.23 6.73
CA SER A 94 -1.84 -0.66 5.33
C SER A 94 -2.85 -0.02 4.39
N ILE A 95 -2.57 -0.21 3.10
CA ILE A 95 -3.41 0.05 1.94
C ILE A 95 -3.50 -1.27 1.18
N ASP A 96 -4.69 -1.65 0.75
CA ASP A 96 -4.90 -2.78 -0.14
C ASP A 96 -5.05 -2.28 -1.58
N ALA A 97 -4.38 -2.96 -2.51
CA ALA A 97 -4.50 -2.72 -3.95
C ALA A 97 -5.04 -3.97 -4.62
N TYR A 98 -6.15 -3.84 -5.33
CA TYR A 98 -6.86 -4.95 -5.96
C TYR A 98 -7.57 -4.49 -7.25
N PRO A 99 -7.90 -5.39 -8.19
CA PRO A 99 -8.63 -5.04 -9.40
C PRO A 99 -10.03 -4.48 -9.07
N VAL A 100 -10.53 -3.55 -9.89
CA VAL A 100 -11.91 -3.03 -9.77
C VAL A 100 -12.92 -4.17 -9.72
N GLY A 101 -13.87 -4.08 -8.80
CA GLY A 101 -14.94 -5.08 -8.59
C GLY A 101 -14.50 -6.34 -7.80
N TRP A 102 -13.33 -6.30 -7.15
CA TRP A 102 -12.87 -7.35 -6.22
C TRP A 102 -13.03 -6.91 -4.75
N ASP A 103 -13.90 -5.93 -4.49
CA ASP A 103 -14.11 -5.31 -3.18
C ASP A 103 -14.91 -6.17 -2.19
N LYS A 104 -15.49 -7.30 -2.63
CA LYS A 104 -16.03 -8.41 -1.81
C LYS A 104 -16.40 -9.63 -2.65
#